data_AF-A0A536ABC1-F1
#
_entry.id   AF-A0A536ABC1-F1
#
_cell.length_a   1.000
_cell.length_b   1.000
_cell.length_c   1.000
_cell.angle_alpha   90.00
_cell.angle_beta   90.00
_cell.angle_gamma   90.00
#
_symmetry.space_group_name_H-M   'P 1'
#
loop_
_entity.id
_entity.type
_entity.pdbx_description
1 polymer ?
#
loop_
_entity_poly.entity_id
_entity_poly.type
_entity_poly.pdbx_seq_one_letter_code
_entity_poly.pdbx_strand_id
1 'polypeptide(L)'
;MALGRLRGPALSIVVKANRSLQPVPAGTLGSEAERKVDVNHASAAELEGLPGIGPATAARIVRSRDARPFVRIDELQTRGLVTPRVFADIREQLTTR
;
A
#
# COMPACT_ATOMS: atom_id res chain seq x y z
N MET A 1 28.52 26.06 52.09
CA MET A 1 28.30 25.06 51.02
C MET A 1 26.94 24.41 51.22
N ALA A 2 26.23 24.11 50.12
CA ALA A 2 24.99 23.33 49.99
C ALA A 2 23.65 23.98 50.38
N LEU A 3 22.99 24.58 49.38
CA LEU A 3 21.54 24.80 49.30
C LEU A 3 20.84 23.47 49.00
N GLY A 4 19.75 23.14 49.70
CA GLY A 4 18.98 21.91 49.48
C GLY A 4 17.48 22.10 49.65
N ARG A 5 16.75 21.60 48.61
CA ARG A 5 15.29 21.38 48.49
C ARG A 5 14.43 22.64 48.33
N LEU A 6 13.39 22.72 47.47
CA LEU A 6 12.53 21.71 46.84
C LEU A 6 12.19 22.13 45.40
N ARG A 7 12.13 21.18 44.46
CA ARG A 7 11.22 21.26 43.29
C ARG A 7 10.61 19.88 43.10
N GLY A 8 9.30 19.81 43.29
CA GLY A 8 8.50 18.61 43.10
C GLY A 8 8.36 18.20 41.63
N PRO A 9 7.85 16.99 41.37
CA PRO A 9 7.66 16.45 40.02
C PRO A 9 6.27 16.82 39.50
N ALA A 10 6.20 17.36 38.30
CA ALA A 10 4.95 17.41 37.56
C ALA A 10 5.24 17.43 36.06
N LEU A 11 4.68 16.41 35.38
CA LEU A 11 4.01 16.50 34.07
C LEU A 11 4.92 16.92 32.88
N SER A 12 4.99 16.24 31.75
CA SER A 12 4.01 15.42 31.05
C SER A 12 4.72 14.49 30.09
N ILE A 13 4.21 13.27 29.98
CA ILE A 13 4.40 12.42 28.82
C ILE A 13 3.85 13.19 27.60
N VAL A 14 4.71 13.50 26.65
CA VAL A 14 4.28 13.84 25.28
C VAL A 14 4.58 12.63 24.42
N VAL A 15 3.55 11.80 24.24
CA VAL A 15 3.47 10.83 23.15
C VAL A 15 3.18 11.60 21.86
N LYS A 16 4.22 11.87 21.05
CA LYS A 16 4.17 12.11 19.57
C LYS A 16 5.62 12.43 19.16
N ALA A 17 6.24 11.87 18.13
CA ALA A 17 5.74 11.15 16.98
C ALA A 17 6.84 10.21 16.48
N ASN A 18 6.58 8.91 16.39
CA ASN A 18 7.38 8.06 15.52
C ASN A 18 6.85 8.20 14.09
N ARG A 19 7.04 9.38 13.50
CA ARG A 19 7.00 9.56 12.06
C ARG A 19 8.38 9.18 11.55
N SER A 20 8.67 7.88 11.51
CA SER A 20 9.63 7.37 10.53
C SER A 20 9.00 7.62 9.17
N LEU A 21 9.30 8.81 8.64
CA LEU A 21 8.99 9.25 7.29
C LEU A 21 9.69 8.27 6.34
N GLN A 22 9.03 7.15 6.07
CA GLN A 22 9.24 6.50 4.79
C GLN A 22 8.84 7.56 3.76
N PRO A 23 9.74 8.00 2.87
CA PRO A 23 9.33 8.88 1.80
C PRO A 23 8.26 8.13 1.02
N VAL A 24 6.99 8.54 1.15
CA VAL A 24 6.00 8.22 0.15
C VAL A 24 6.56 8.82 -1.14
N PRO A 25 6.90 8.04 -2.18
CA PRO A 25 7.15 8.66 -3.46
C PRO A 25 5.80 9.21 -3.91
N ALA A 26 5.57 10.50 -3.63
CA ALA A 26 4.59 11.29 -4.35
C ALA A 26 4.91 11.10 -5.82
N GLY A 27 3.92 10.59 -6.55
CA GLY A 27 4.05 10.10 -7.92
C GLY A 27 4.91 11.03 -8.75
N THR A 28 6.00 10.47 -9.29
CA THR A 28 6.58 11.05 -10.49
C THR A 28 5.45 11.07 -11.51
N LEU A 29 5.11 12.27 -11.97
CA LEU A 29 4.15 12.53 -13.04
C LEU A 29 4.61 11.71 -14.25
N GLY A 30 4.08 10.49 -14.32
CA GLY A 30 4.29 9.62 -15.44
C GLY A 30 3.46 10.14 -16.57
N SER A 31 4.13 10.79 -17.51
CA SER A 31 3.62 11.15 -18.83
C SER A 31 2.56 10.17 -19.31
N GLU A 32 1.44 10.73 -19.79
CA GLU A 32 0.27 10.09 -20.41
C GLU A 32 0.65 9.03 -21.46
N ALA A 33 1.06 7.87 -20.99
CA ALA A 33 1.29 6.66 -21.76
C ALA A 33 1.18 5.48 -20.77
N GLU A 34 -0.06 5.04 -20.55
CA GLU A 34 -0.48 3.72 -20.04
C GLU A 34 0.59 2.92 -19.27
N ARG A 35 1.04 3.45 -18.12
CA ARG A 35 1.89 2.67 -17.23
C ARG A 35 1.02 1.63 -16.53
N LYS A 36 1.02 0.42 -17.10
CA LYS A 36 0.35 -0.74 -16.50
C LYS A 36 0.76 -0.91 -15.03
N VAL A 37 -0.21 -1.13 -14.15
CA VAL A 37 -0.01 -1.41 -12.73
C VAL A 37 0.56 -2.81 -12.59
N ASP A 38 1.74 -2.90 -11.97
CA ASP A 38 2.40 -4.17 -11.70
C ASP A 38 1.81 -4.81 -10.43
N VAL A 39 1.16 -5.96 -10.54
CA VAL A 39 0.51 -6.61 -9.39
C VAL A 39 1.50 -7.06 -8.31
N ASN A 40 2.75 -7.34 -8.67
CA ASN A 40 3.80 -7.79 -7.75
C ASN A 40 4.45 -6.62 -7.01
N HIS A 41 4.50 -5.44 -7.63
CA HIS A 41 5.23 -4.29 -7.10
C HIS A 41 4.35 -3.09 -6.70
N ALA A 42 3.12 -3.00 -7.19
CA ALA A 42 2.22 -1.89 -6.90
C ALA A 42 1.92 -1.77 -5.42
N SER A 43 1.79 -0.54 -4.93
CA SER A 43 1.25 -0.26 -3.62
C SER A 43 -0.25 -0.60 -3.55
N ALA A 44 -0.78 -0.73 -2.32
CA ALA A 44 -2.22 -0.93 -2.14
C ALA A 44 -3.04 0.22 -2.75
N ALA A 45 -2.57 1.46 -2.60
CA ALA A 45 -3.23 2.64 -3.17
C ALA A 45 -3.26 2.63 -4.71
N GLU A 46 -2.19 2.17 -5.37
CA GLU A 46 -2.17 2.01 -6.83
C GLU A 46 -3.14 0.93 -7.30
N LEU A 47 -3.28 -0.16 -6.55
CA LEU A 47 -4.27 -1.20 -6.84
C LEU A 47 -5.71 -0.70 -6.62
N GLU A 48 -5.96 0.09 -5.58
CA GLU A 48 -7.25 0.73 -5.30
C GLU A 48 -7.66 1.76 -6.36
N GLY A 49 -6.70 2.29 -7.12
CA GLY A 49 -6.97 3.16 -8.27
C GLY A 49 -7.61 2.44 -9.46
N LEU A 50 -7.64 1.10 -9.46
CA LEU A 50 -8.22 0.31 -10.55
C LEU A 50 -9.74 0.17 -10.39
N PRO A 51 -10.52 0.21 -11.50
CA PRO A 51 -11.96 0.08 -11.43
C PRO A 51 -12.39 -1.25 -10.79
N GLY A 52 -13.21 -1.16 -9.75
CA GLY A 52 -13.73 -2.34 -9.04
C GLY A 52 -12.78 -2.96 -8.00
N ILE A 53 -11.59 -2.39 -7.79
CA ILE A 53 -10.68 -2.78 -6.71
C ILE A 53 -10.85 -1.85 -5.51
N GLY A 54 -11.44 -2.38 -4.43
CA GLY A 54 -11.51 -1.68 -3.15
C GLY A 54 -10.34 -2.03 -2.21
N PRO A 55 -10.22 -1.35 -1.06
CA PRO A 55 -9.15 -1.56 -0.09
C PRO A 55 -9.07 -3.01 0.42
N ALA A 56 -10.21 -3.70 0.56
CA ALA A 56 -10.25 -5.10 0.93
C ALA A 56 -9.59 -6.00 -0.15
N THR A 57 -9.89 -5.74 -1.42
CA THR A 57 -9.33 -6.49 -2.55
C THR A 57 -7.84 -6.20 -2.72
N ALA A 58 -7.44 -4.93 -2.66
CA ALA A 58 -6.04 -4.53 -2.70
C ALA A 58 -5.22 -5.20 -1.58
N ALA A 59 -5.73 -5.20 -0.35
CA ALA A 59 -5.09 -5.89 0.77
C ALA A 59 -4.95 -7.41 0.52
N ARG A 60 -5.96 -8.05 -0.09
CA ARG A 60 -5.90 -9.48 -0.47
C ARG A 60 -4.86 -9.74 -1.55
N ILE A 61 -4.72 -8.87 -2.54
CA ILE A 61 -3.69 -8.96 -3.58
C ILE A 61 -2.29 -8.87 -2.96
N VAL A 62 -2.07 -7.88 -2.10
CA VAL A 62 -0.79 -7.69 -1.38
C VAL A 62 -0.44 -8.90 -0.52
N ARG A 63 -1.40 -9.45 0.24
CA ARG A 63 -1.18 -10.69 1.01
C ARG A 63 -0.91 -11.91 0.12
N SER A 64 -1.56 -11.98 -1.04
CA SER A 64 -1.42 -13.12 -1.94
C SER A 64 -0.06 -13.16 -2.62
N ARG A 65 0.51 -12.01 -3.01
CA ARG A 65 1.87 -11.95 -3.58
C ARG A 65 2.96 -12.22 -2.55
N ASP A 66 2.74 -11.84 -1.29
CA ASP A 66 3.65 -12.13 -0.18
C ASP A 66 3.77 -13.65 0.04
N ALA A 67 2.64 -14.36 -0.01
CA ALA A 67 2.63 -15.82 0.05
C ALA A 67 3.16 -16.48 -1.24
N ARG A 68 2.74 -16.00 -2.41
CA ARG A 68 3.19 -16.50 -3.71
C ARG A 68 3.07 -15.40 -4.79
N PRO A 69 4.19 -14.94 -5.38
CA PRO A 69 4.16 -13.97 -6.47
C PRO A 69 3.22 -14.38 -7.62
N PHE A 70 2.69 -13.41 -8.33
CA PHE A 70 1.85 -13.66 -9.50
C PHE A 70 2.75 -13.86 -10.73
N VAL A 71 2.61 -14.99 -11.41
CA VAL A 71 3.33 -15.27 -12.67
C VAL A 71 2.59 -14.68 -13.86
N ARG A 72 1.25 -14.61 -13.76
CA ARG A 72 0.36 -14.03 -14.78
C ARG A 72 -0.74 -13.22 -14.14
N ILE A 73 -1.25 -12.22 -14.86
CA ILE A 73 -2.36 -11.37 -14.41
C ILE A 73 -3.65 -12.18 -14.17
N ASP A 74 -3.91 -13.24 -14.95
CA ASP A 74 -5.08 -14.13 -14.79
C ASP A 74 -5.15 -14.80 -13.42
N GLU A 75 -4.02 -14.89 -12.72
CA GLU A 75 -4.01 -15.46 -11.37
C GLU A 75 -4.80 -14.65 -10.35
N LEU A 76 -5.04 -13.36 -10.62
CA LEU A 76 -5.97 -12.58 -9.80
C LEU A 76 -7.38 -13.19 -9.82
N GLN A 77 -7.83 -13.68 -10.97
CA GLN A 77 -9.11 -14.34 -11.12
C GLN A 77 -9.06 -15.80 -10.65
N THR A 78 -8.04 -16.57 -11.04
CA THR A 78 -7.97 -18.01 -10.68
C THR A 78 -7.80 -18.22 -9.17
N ARG A 79 -7.16 -17.29 -8.47
CA ARG A 79 -7.04 -17.29 -6.99
C ARG A 79 -8.25 -16.65 -6.29
N GLY A 80 -9.28 -16.23 -7.03
CA GLY A 80 -10.52 -15.65 -6.48
C GLY A 80 -10.32 -14.31 -5.77
N LEU A 81 -9.30 -13.53 -6.16
CA LEU A 81 -9.03 -12.21 -5.59
C LEU A 81 -9.96 -11.15 -6.18
N VAL A 82 -10.25 -11.29 -7.47
CA VAL A 82 -11.17 -10.42 -8.22
C VAL A 82 -12.27 -11.26 -8.88
N THR A 83 -13.40 -10.63 -9.16
CA THR A 83 -14.47 -11.27 -9.94
C THR A 83 -14.13 -11.24 -11.44
N PRO A 84 -14.73 -12.11 -12.28
CA PRO A 84 -14.51 -12.09 -13.73
C PRO A 84 -14.85 -10.73 -14.38
N ARG A 85 -15.88 -10.06 -13.86
CA ARG A 85 -16.28 -8.72 -14.27
C ARG A 85 -15.14 -7.71 -14.04
N VAL A 86 -14.68 -7.61 -12.79
CA VAL A 86 -13.61 -6.68 -12.40
C VAL A 86 -12.32 -7.00 -13.15
N PHE A 87 -11.97 -8.28 -13.30
CA PHE A 87 -10.78 -8.68 -14.05
C PHE A 87 -10.82 -8.19 -15.50
N ALA A 88 -11.95 -8.32 -16.19
CA ALA A 88 -12.09 -7.85 -17.57
C ALA A 88 -11.85 -6.34 -17.71
N ASP A 89 -12.30 -5.55 -16.74
CA ASP A 89 -12.14 -4.08 -16.74
C ASP A 89 -10.69 -3.63 -16.48
N ILE A 90 -9.90 -4.42 -15.73
CA ILE A 90 -8.55 -4.04 -15.31
C ILE A 90 -7.42 -4.74 -16.07
N ARG A 91 -7.68 -5.89 -16.72
CA ARG A 91 -6.62 -6.75 -17.30
C ARG A 91 -5.68 -6.04 -18.27
N GLU A 92 -6.18 -5.03 -18.99
CA GLU A 92 -5.38 -4.27 -19.98
C GLU A 92 -4.44 -3.27 -19.29
N GLN A 93 -4.80 -2.86 -18.08
CA GLN A 93 -4.04 -1.95 -17.22
C GLN A 93 -3.06 -2.70 -16.30
N LEU A 94 -3.00 -4.04 -16.34
CA LEU A 94 -2.19 -4.85 -15.44
C LEU A 94 -0.96 -5.46 -16.11
N THR A 95 0.06 -5.72 -15.30
CA THR A 95 1.29 -6.42 -15.72
C THR A 95 1.92 -7.16 -14.54
N THR A 96 2.83 -8.08 -14.84
CA THR A 96 3.62 -8.87 -13.88
C THR A 96 5.07 -8.78 -14.35
N ARG A 97 5.84 -7.81 -13.84
CA ARG A 97 7.24 -7.60 -14.22
C ARG A 97 8.17 -8.13 -13.16
#